data_AF-A0A1A9HHB6-F1
#
_entry.id   AF-A0A1A9HHB6-F1
#
_cell.length_a   1.000
_cell.length_b   1.000
_cell.length_c   1.000
_cell.angle_alpha   90.00
_cell.angle_beta   90.00
_cell.angle_gamma   90.00
#
_symmetry.space_group_name_H-M   'P 1'
#
loop_
_entity.id
_entity.type
_entity.pdbx_description
1 polymer ?
#
loop_
_entity_poly.entity_id
_entity_poly.type
_entity_poly.pdbx_seq_one_letter_code
_entity_poly.pdbx_strand_id
1 'polypeptide(L)'
;MSLHPSESAFLAQLAVAKNSWLTAAQRALASEQGTEPWSETAEAWARLRSRLCTAEDQAAWATVIDELLGGLLHSALVTLDGGSALAETTLLSIEDSDGHQFKTHLHEYWPEALDAAGEPGPDRPA
;
A
#
# COMPACT_ATOMS: atom_id res chain seq x y z
N MET A 1 -0.71 -10.47 -21.10
CA MET A 1 -1.69 -9.50 -21.64
C MET A 1 -1.28 -8.11 -21.17
N SER A 2 -1.44 -7.06 -21.97
CA SER A 2 -1.14 -5.68 -21.54
C SER A 2 -2.35 -5.05 -20.85
N LEU A 3 -2.12 -4.32 -19.75
CA LEU A 3 -3.13 -3.50 -19.09
C LEU A 3 -3.53 -2.29 -19.95
N HIS A 4 -4.76 -1.82 -19.78
CA HIS A 4 -5.19 -0.51 -20.25
C HIS A 4 -4.47 0.60 -19.45
N PRO A 5 -4.29 1.81 -20.01
CA PRO A 5 -3.62 2.90 -19.29
C PRO A 5 -4.27 3.25 -17.94
N SER A 6 -5.61 3.24 -17.83
CA SER A 6 -6.29 3.53 -16.56
C SER A 6 -6.09 2.44 -15.51
N GLU A 7 -6.08 1.16 -15.90
CA GLU A 7 -5.73 0.03 -15.02
C GLU A 7 -4.28 0.14 -14.51
N SER A 8 -3.35 0.47 -15.41
CA SER A 8 -1.94 0.66 -15.08
C SER A 8 -1.75 1.83 -14.10
N ALA A 9 -2.43 2.95 -14.36
CA ALA A 9 -2.40 4.12 -13.50
C ALA A 9 -3.00 3.83 -12.12
N PHE A 10 -4.10 3.07 -12.06
CA PHE A 10 -4.71 2.66 -10.81
C PHE A 10 -3.77 1.82 -9.95
N LEU A 11 -3.16 0.77 -10.51
CA LEU A 11 -2.20 -0.06 -9.77
C LEU A 11 -0.96 0.73 -9.32
N ALA A 12 -0.46 1.64 -10.18
CA ALA A 12 0.64 2.52 -9.82
C ALA A 12 0.28 3.44 -8.65
N GLN A 13 -0.94 3.99 -8.62
CA GLN A 13 -1.42 4.81 -7.50
C GLN A 13 -1.58 4.01 -6.21
N LEU A 14 -2.01 2.75 -6.27
CA LEU A 14 -2.03 1.87 -5.10
C LEU A 14 -0.62 1.63 -4.55
N ALA A 15 0.37 1.44 -5.43
CA ALA A 15 1.77 1.28 -5.03
C ALA A 15 2.34 2.56 -4.39
N VAL A 16 2.01 3.74 -4.95
CA VAL A 16 2.34 5.04 -4.34
C VAL A 16 1.71 5.15 -2.95
N ALA A 17 0.42 4.82 -2.82
CA ALA A 17 -0.28 4.86 -1.53
C ALA A 17 0.38 3.94 -0.49
N LYS A 18 0.75 2.70 -0.88
CA LYS A 18 1.49 1.76 -0.03
C LYS A 18 2.79 2.40 0.50
N ASN A 19 3.61 2.93 -0.42
CA ASN A 19 4.92 3.49 -0.09
C ASN A 19 4.80 4.74 0.80
N SER A 20 3.79 5.58 0.56
CA SER A 20 3.50 6.74 1.40
C SER A 20 3.13 6.33 2.83
N TRP A 21 2.33 5.28 3.01
CA TRP A 21 1.99 4.76 4.33
C TRP A 21 3.19 4.14 5.03
N LEU A 22 4.04 3.38 4.33
CA LEU A 22 5.29 2.86 4.89
C LEU A 22 6.21 4.00 5.34
N THR A 23 6.39 5.01 4.51
CA THR A 23 7.21 6.20 4.82
C THR A 23 6.66 6.94 6.05
N ALA A 24 5.34 7.12 6.11
CA ALA A 24 4.69 7.73 7.27
C ALA A 24 4.93 6.90 8.55
N ALA A 25 4.86 5.58 8.46
CA ALA A 25 5.09 4.66 9.56
C ALA A 25 6.57 4.73 10.05
N GLN A 26 7.53 4.76 9.13
CA GLN A 26 8.96 4.93 9.44
C GLN A 26 9.24 6.28 10.10
N ARG A 27 8.64 7.37 9.60
CA ARG A 27 8.74 8.70 10.21
C ARG A 27 8.16 8.74 11.61
N ALA A 28 7.03 8.08 11.84
CA ALA A 28 6.42 7.99 13.17
C ALA A 28 7.31 7.26 14.18
N LEU A 29 8.18 6.34 13.73
CA LEU A 29 9.21 5.73 14.57
C LEU A 29 10.44 6.63 14.77
N ALA A 30 10.87 7.35 13.73
CA ALA A 30 12.07 8.20 13.79
C ALA A 30 11.83 9.52 14.54
N SER A 31 10.59 10.00 14.62
CA SER A 31 10.26 11.29 15.24
C SER A 31 10.45 11.28 16.75
N GLU A 32 11.39 12.10 17.24
CA GLU A 32 11.53 12.45 18.65
C GLU A 32 10.46 13.44 19.12
N GLN A 33 9.84 14.18 18.19
CA GLN A 33 9.01 15.36 18.47
C GLN A 33 7.50 15.07 18.56
N GLY A 34 7.10 13.80 18.46
CA GLY A 34 5.71 13.37 18.59
C GLY A 34 5.20 12.62 17.36
N THR A 35 4.02 12.00 17.52
CA THR A 35 3.34 11.25 16.46
C THR A 35 2.88 12.15 15.32
N GLU A 36 2.89 11.59 14.11
CA GLU A 36 2.35 12.25 12.93
C GLU A 36 0.88 12.67 13.12
N PRO A 37 0.42 13.78 12.51
CA PRO A 37 -0.93 14.34 12.75
C PRO A 37 -2.10 13.41 12.42
N TRP A 38 -1.88 12.42 11.56
CA TRP A 38 -2.89 11.41 11.18
C TRP A 38 -3.06 10.31 12.22
N SER A 39 -2.16 10.19 13.20
CA SER A 39 -2.19 9.06 14.14
C SER A 39 -3.06 9.36 15.35
N GLU A 40 -4.08 8.52 15.55
CA GLU A 40 -4.93 8.53 16.74
C GLU A 40 -4.34 7.71 17.91
N THR A 41 -3.18 7.08 17.71
CA THR A 41 -2.59 6.09 18.64
C THR A 41 -1.19 6.50 19.11
N ALA A 42 -1.03 7.76 19.52
CA ALA A 42 0.25 8.35 19.94
C ALA A 42 1.02 7.51 20.96
N GLU A 43 0.32 6.97 21.96
CA GLU A 43 0.94 6.15 23.02
C GLU A 43 1.51 4.83 22.50
N ALA A 44 0.84 4.18 21.55
CA ALA A 44 1.32 2.93 20.97
C ALA A 44 2.62 3.15 20.18
N TRP A 45 2.69 4.25 19.42
CA TRP A 45 3.91 4.65 18.72
C TRP A 45 5.06 4.97 19.68
N ALA A 46 4.79 5.69 20.78
CA ALA A 46 5.80 5.94 21.81
C ALA A 46 6.35 4.63 22.40
N ARG A 47 5.48 3.65 22.66
CA ARG A 47 5.89 2.32 23.11
C ARG A 47 6.73 1.60 22.06
N LEU A 48 6.33 1.59 20.79
CA LEU A 48 7.11 0.98 19.71
C LEU A 48 8.50 1.61 19.58
N ARG A 49 8.59 2.95 19.61
CA ARG A 49 9.87 3.68 19.57
C ARG A 49 10.81 3.26 20.70
N SER A 50 10.28 3.10 21.92
CA SER A 50 11.07 2.66 23.08
C SER A 50 11.59 1.21 22.98
N ARG A 51 11.12 0.43 22.00
CA ARG A 51 11.49 -0.98 21.79
C ARG A 51 12.32 -1.18 20.52
N LEU A 52 12.05 -0.41 19.47
CA LEU A 52 12.76 -0.45 18.20
C LEU A 52 13.89 0.60 18.22
N CYS A 53 14.88 0.38 19.09
CA CYS A 53 15.92 1.38 19.39
C CYS A 53 17.10 1.37 18.42
N THR A 54 17.21 0.35 17.57
CA THR A 54 18.31 0.23 16.60
C THR A 54 17.80 0.42 15.18
N ALA A 55 18.68 0.86 14.28
CA ALA A 55 18.37 0.95 12.86
C ALA A 55 18.01 -0.43 12.26
N GLU A 56 18.60 -1.51 12.78
CA GLU A 56 18.30 -2.88 12.39
C GLU A 56 16.87 -3.29 12.78
N ASP A 57 16.46 -3.04 14.02
CA ASP A 57 15.09 -3.33 14.49
C ASP A 57 14.04 -2.54 13.70
N GLN A 58 14.34 -1.26 13.41
CA GLN A 58 13.45 -0.40 12.63
C GLN A 58 13.35 -0.86 11.18
N ALA A 59 14.46 -1.31 10.58
CA ALA A 59 14.46 -1.88 9.24
C ALA A 59 13.67 -3.19 9.18
N ALA A 60 13.87 -4.11 10.13
CA ALA A 60 13.13 -5.37 10.21
C ALA A 60 11.63 -5.12 10.39
N TRP A 61 11.25 -4.17 11.25
CA TRP A 61 9.86 -3.76 11.40
C TRP A 61 9.30 -3.15 10.10
N ALA A 62 10.04 -2.29 9.42
CA ALA A 62 9.61 -1.70 8.15
C ALA A 62 9.37 -2.77 7.08
N THR A 63 10.22 -3.81 7.01
CA THR A 63 9.99 -4.97 6.13
C THR A 63 8.68 -5.68 6.44
N VAL A 64 8.37 -5.92 7.72
CA VAL A 64 7.09 -6.54 8.12
C VAL A 64 5.91 -5.65 7.75
N ILE A 65 5.99 -4.34 7.99
CA ILE A 65 4.92 -3.41 7.62
C ILE A 65 4.72 -3.38 6.10
N ASP A 66 5.80 -3.39 5.33
CA ASP A 66 5.73 -3.41 3.86
C ASP A 66 5.01 -4.67 3.34
N GLU A 67 5.33 -5.83 3.91
CA GLU A 67 4.66 -7.10 3.62
C GLU A 67 3.17 -7.05 3.95
N LEU A 68 2.81 -6.55 5.15
CA LEU A 68 1.42 -6.45 5.60
C LEU A 68 0.59 -5.50 4.72
N LEU A 69 1.14 -4.34 4.35
CA LEU A 69 0.49 -3.41 3.43
C LEU A 69 0.32 -4.02 2.04
N GLY A 70 1.32 -4.76 1.56
CA GLY A 70 1.25 -5.50 0.29
C GLY A 70 0.14 -6.55 0.30
N GLY A 71 0.03 -7.34 1.38
CA GLY A 71 -1.03 -8.34 1.55
C GLY A 71 -2.43 -7.73 1.66
N LEU A 72 -2.56 -6.58 2.34
CA LEU A 72 -3.83 -5.86 2.44
C LEU A 72 -4.32 -5.38 1.06
N LEU A 73 -3.43 -4.75 0.27
CA LEU A 73 -3.78 -4.26 -1.07
C LEU A 73 -4.06 -5.40 -2.05
N HIS A 74 -3.28 -6.48 -1.99
CA HIS A 74 -3.58 -7.70 -2.75
C HIS A 74 -4.98 -8.23 -2.40
N SER A 75 -5.33 -8.33 -1.12
CA SER A 75 -6.65 -8.80 -0.68
C SER A 75 -7.79 -7.89 -1.13
N ALA A 76 -7.56 -6.57 -1.17
CA ALA A 76 -8.52 -5.60 -1.71
C ALA A 76 -8.76 -5.83 -3.21
N LEU A 77 -7.69 -6.05 -3.99
CA LEU A 77 -7.80 -6.39 -5.41
C LEU A 77 -8.51 -7.72 -5.64
N VAL A 78 -8.18 -8.77 -4.88
CA VAL A 78 -8.88 -10.07 -4.94
C VAL A 78 -10.37 -9.90 -4.64
N THR A 79 -10.73 -9.02 -3.69
CA THR A 79 -12.14 -8.73 -3.37
C THR A 79 -12.86 -8.09 -4.56
N LEU A 80 -12.23 -7.14 -5.23
CA LEU A 80 -12.76 -6.51 -6.46
C LEU A 80 -12.88 -7.51 -7.61
N ASP A 81 -11.94 -8.45 -7.71
CA ASP A 81 -11.91 -9.50 -8.72
C ASP A 81 -12.89 -10.65 -8.43
N GLY A 82 -13.65 -10.58 -7.33
CA GLY A 82 -14.64 -11.59 -6.97
C GLY A 82 -14.06 -12.85 -6.30
N GLY A 83 -12.81 -12.82 -5.85
CA GLY A 83 -12.15 -13.93 -5.14
C GLY A 83 -12.46 -14.01 -3.63
N SER A 84 -13.46 -13.27 -3.15
CA SER A 84 -13.89 -13.25 -1.74
C SER A 84 -15.36 -13.67 -1.59
N ALA A 85 -15.79 -13.95 -0.35
CA ALA A 85 -17.18 -14.28 -0.05
C ALA A 85 -18.19 -13.19 -0.45
N LEU A 86 -17.75 -11.93 -0.65
CA LEU A 86 -18.61 -10.86 -1.16
C LEU A 86 -19.23 -11.24 -2.52
N ALA A 87 -18.48 -11.94 -3.37
CA ALA A 87 -18.88 -12.35 -4.71
C ALA A 87 -20.11 -13.27 -4.75
N GLU A 88 -20.42 -13.95 -3.64
CA GLU A 88 -21.63 -14.78 -3.53
C GLU A 88 -22.91 -13.93 -3.57
N THR A 89 -22.81 -12.65 -3.22
CA THR A 89 -23.95 -11.72 -3.14
C THR A 89 -23.81 -10.54 -4.07
N THR A 90 -22.59 -10.09 -4.36
CA THR A 90 -22.33 -8.87 -5.14
C THR A 90 -20.95 -8.93 -5.78
N LEU A 91 -20.89 -8.61 -7.07
CA LEU A 91 -19.64 -8.33 -7.77
C LEU A 91 -19.49 -6.83 -7.96
N LEU A 92 -18.30 -6.32 -7.66
CA LEU A 92 -17.95 -4.93 -7.87
C LEU A 92 -17.23 -4.80 -9.22
N SER A 93 -17.47 -3.70 -9.92
CA SER A 93 -16.74 -3.34 -11.14
C SER A 93 -16.20 -1.93 -11.02
N ILE A 94 -14.98 -1.72 -11.52
CA ILE A 94 -14.39 -0.39 -11.66
C ILE A 94 -14.51 0.01 -13.13
N GLU A 95 -14.94 1.25 -13.35
CA GLU A 95 -15.04 1.87 -14.66
C GLU A 95 -14.37 3.25 -14.58
N ASP A 96 -13.57 3.62 -15.57
CA ASP A 96 -13.06 4.98 -15.66
C ASP A 96 -14.09 5.97 -16.22
N SER A 97 -13.73 7.25 -16.24
CA SER A 97 -14.61 8.31 -16.71
C SER A 97 -15.02 8.19 -18.19
N ASP A 98 -14.29 7.41 -18.98
CA ASP A 98 -14.54 7.22 -20.41
C ASP A 98 -15.38 5.96 -20.68
N GLY A 99 -15.83 5.28 -19.63
CA GLY A 99 -16.65 4.07 -19.73
C GLY A 99 -15.84 2.79 -19.94
N HIS A 100 -14.51 2.84 -19.79
CA HIS A 100 -13.71 1.62 -19.86
C HIS A 100 -13.81 0.86 -18.54
N GLN A 101 -14.47 -0.30 -18.61
CA GLN A 101 -14.53 -1.24 -17.51
C GLN A 101 -13.19 -1.95 -17.34
N PHE A 102 -12.68 -1.93 -16.12
CA PHE A 102 -11.44 -2.60 -15.76
C PHE A 102 -11.61 -4.11 -15.88
N LYS A 103 -10.52 -4.79 -16.25
CA LYS A 103 -10.45 -6.26 -16.28
C LYS A 103 -10.67 -6.85 -14.90
N THR A 104 -11.08 -8.10 -14.90
CA THR A 104 -10.96 -8.98 -13.73
C THR A 104 -9.53 -9.47 -13.58
N HIS A 105 -9.20 -9.95 -12.39
CA HIS A 105 -7.89 -10.47 -12.00
C HIS A 105 -6.78 -9.40 -11.98
N LEU A 106 -7.10 -8.16 -11.61
CA LEU A 106 -6.10 -7.10 -11.41
C LEU A 106 -5.07 -7.46 -10.34
N HIS A 107 -5.42 -8.30 -9.36
CA HIS A 107 -4.47 -8.78 -8.34
C HIS A 107 -3.28 -9.55 -8.91
N GLU A 108 -3.40 -10.14 -10.11
CA GLU A 108 -2.30 -10.85 -10.78
C GLU A 108 -1.20 -9.90 -11.25
N TYR A 109 -1.53 -8.62 -11.49
CA TYR A 109 -0.60 -7.59 -11.95
C TYR A 109 0.00 -6.76 -10.81
N TRP A 110 -0.39 -7.06 -9.56
CA TRP A 110 0.05 -6.34 -8.38
C TRP A 110 1.57 -6.50 -8.11
N PRO A 111 2.17 -7.69 -8.24
CA PRO A 111 3.62 -7.84 -8.06
C PRO A 111 4.43 -6.95 -9.01
N GLU A 112 4.06 -6.87 -10.28
CA GLU A 112 4.74 -6.03 -11.26
C GLU A 112 4.55 -4.54 -10.96
N ALA A 113 3.39 -4.15 -10.45
CA ALA A 113 3.14 -2.77 -10.03
C ALA A 113 3.99 -2.36 -8.82
N LEU A 114 4.24 -3.29 -7.89
CA LEU A 114 5.16 -3.08 -6.77
C LEU A 114 6.61 -2.94 -7.25
N ASP A 115 7.05 -3.81 -8.15
CA ASP A 115 8.39 -3.77 -8.72
C ASP A 115 8.63 -2.48 -9.51
N ALA A 116 7.65 -2.04 -10.30
CA ALA A 116 7.70 -0.78 -11.04
C ALA A 116 7.70 0.47 -10.13
N ALA A 117 7.22 0.32 -8.89
CA ALA A 117 7.21 1.38 -7.89
C ALA A 117 8.49 1.44 -7.03
N GLY A 118 9.39 0.45 -7.11
CA GLY A 118 10.73 0.49 -6.51
C GLY A 118 11.79 0.94 -7.53
N GLU A 119 12.75 1.82 -7.26
CA GLU A 119 13.12 2.54 -6.02
C GLU A 119 12.66 4.02 -6.07
N PRO A 120 12.40 4.66 -4.91
CA PRO A 120 12.34 6.11 -4.84
C PRO A 120 13.74 6.66 -5.13
N GLY A 121 13.96 7.07 -6.38
CA GLY A 121 15.07 7.98 -6.70
C GLY A 121 14.93 9.28 -5.91
N PRO A 122 16.05 9.95 -5.55
CA PRO A 122 16.09 11.07 -4.61
C PRO A 122 15.27 12.31 -4.99
N ASP A 123 14.64 12.34 -6.17
CA ASP A 123 14.05 13.53 -6.79
C ASP A 123 12.53 13.46 -7.03
N ARG A 124 11.79 12.46 -6.52
CA ARG A 124 10.32 12.47 -6.63
C ARG A 124 9.68 13.24 -5.46
N PRO A 125 8.97 14.35 -5.71
CA PRO A 125 8.17 14.98 -4.67
C PRO A 125 7.02 14.06 -4.27
N ALA A 126 6.70 14.10 -2.98
CA ALA A 126 5.59 13.41 -2.34
C ALA A 126 4.22 13.81 -2.91
#